data_AF-A0A2G6HGZ8-F1
#
_entry.id   AF-A0A2G6HGZ8-F1
#
_cell.length_a   1.000
_cell.length_b   1.000
_cell.length_c   1.000
_cell.angle_alpha   90.00
_cell.angle_beta   90.00
_cell.angle_gamma   90.00
#
_symmetry.space_group_name_H-M   'P 1'
#
loop_
_entity.id
_entity.type
_entity.pdbx_description
1 polymer ?
#
loop_
_entity_poly.entity_id
_entity_poly.type
_entity_poly.pdbx_seq_one_letter_code
_entity_poly.pdbx_strand_id
1 'polypeptide(L)'
;QPALLACRANWVDGREHPMNVPRQRPLVSQRLECAASSVHAMQIRTASFVAILIDTRAIREDGLPIADYFLWNDDFEYTARLLRHRIGLYVPSAIVEHCTKVFGNSTADPGPRFLNEVRNKIWVFSRSEALSPLEKTLYGGKTVLRWGAMLVQSASRGKMLKYFRQGVMQGILPPRPTEDVLADTPVALDVVRVEGEARRE
;
A
#
# COMPACT_ATOMS: atom_id res chain seq x y z
N GLN A 1 7.00 -14.09 -15.45
CA GLN A 1 6.36 -14.71 -14.26
C GLN A 1 5.81 -13.58 -13.39
N PRO A 2 4.70 -13.78 -12.65
CA PRO A 2 4.19 -12.76 -11.73
C PRO A 2 5.19 -12.45 -10.61
N ALA A 3 5.33 -11.19 -10.23
CA ALA A 3 6.14 -10.77 -9.09
C ALA A 3 5.34 -10.78 -7.78
N LEU A 4 4.01 -10.77 -7.87
CA LEU A 4 3.11 -10.68 -6.73
C LEU A 4 1.77 -11.36 -7.04
N LEU A 5 1.27 -12.17 -6.10
CA LEU A 5 -0.07 -12.75 -6.12
C LEU A 5 -0.81 -12.33 -4.85
N ALA A 6 -2.02 -11.79 -4.98
CA ALA A 6 -2.88 -11.39 -3.87
C ALA A 6 -4.12 -12.28 -3.81
N CYS A 7 -4.47 -12.74 -2.61
CA CYS A 7 -5.64 -13.58 -2.38
C CYS A 7 -6.89 -12.74 -2.10
N ARG A 8 -8.06 -13.37 -2.27
CA ARG A 8 -9.32 -12.86 -1.76
C ARG A 8 -9.35 -12.95 -0.24
N ALA A 9 -9.62 -11.82 0.43
CA ALA A 9 -9.81 -11.78 1.87
C ALA A 9 -11.31 -11.69 2.20
N ASN A 10 -11.86 -12.75 2.76
CA ASN A 10 -13.22 -12.76 3.27
C ASN A 10 -13.25 -12.29 4.72
N TRP A 11 -14.26 -11.52 5.09
CA TRP A 11 -14.59 -11.30 6.50
C TRP A 11 -15.20 -12.58 7.10
N VAL A 12 -15.37 -12.60 8.42
CA VAL A 12 -15.85 -13.77 9.18
C VAL A 12 -17.24 -14.29 8.77
N ASP A 13 -17.99 -13.52 7.97
CA ASP A 13 -19.29 -13.90 7.42
C ASP A 13 -19.25 -14.31 5.94
N GLY A 14 -18.05 -14.49 5.38
CA GLY A 14 -17.83 -14.93 4.00
C GLY A 14 -17.88 -13.83 2.94
N ARG A 15 -18.30 -12.60 3.28
CA ARG A 15 -18.26 -11.47 2.34
C ARG A 15 -16.83 -11.01 2.11
N GLU A 16 -16.50 -10.62 0.88
CA GLU A 16 -15.17 -10.08 0.60
C GLU A 16 -14.96 -8.72 1.28
N HIS A 17 -13.84 -8.56 1.99
CA HIS A 17 -13.58 -7.38 2.79
C HIS A 17 -13.17 -6.20 1.88
N PRO A 18 -13.96 -5.09 1.83
CA PRO A 18 -13.82 -4.06 0.80
C PRO A 18 -12.51 -3.27 0.89
N MET A 19 -11.82 -3.27 2.04
CA MET A 19 -10.49 -2.64 2.16
C MET A 19 -9.38 -3.43 1.46
N ASN A 20 -9.60 -4.73 1.21
CA ASN A 20 -8.57 -5.64 0.71
C ASN A 20 -8.75 -5.98 -0.76
N VAL A 21 -9.90 -5.62 -1.35
CA VAL A 21 -10.18 -5.80 -2.78
C VAL A 21 -9.27 -4.89 -3.60
N PRO A 22 -8.30 -5.43 -4.35
CA PRO A 22 -7.47 -4.61 -5.22
C PRO A 22 -8.28 -4.13 -6.42
N ARG A 23 -7.83 -3.03 -7.04
CA ARG A 23 -8.43 -2.53 -8.29
C ARG A 23 -7.71 -3.13 -9.48
N GLN A 24 -8.45 -3.36 -10.56
CA GLN A 24 -7.85 -3.70 -11.86
C GLN A 24 -6.83 -2.64 -12.25
N ARG A 25 -5.67 -3.10 -12.75
CA ARG A 25 -4.60 -2.23 -13.24
C ARG A 25 -5.14 -1.34 -14.37
N PRO A 26 -5.05 0.00 -14.23
CA PRO A 26 -5.45 0.90 -15.31
C PRO A 26 -4.60 0.67 -16.56
N LEU A 27 -5.21 0.80 -17.74
CA LEU A 27 -4.52 0.72 -19.04
C LEU A 27 -3.72 -0.58 -19.24
N VAL A 28 -4.16 -1.68 -18.62
CA VAL A 28 -3.57 -3.00 -18.87
C VAL A 28 -3.74 -3.39 -20.34
N SER A 29 -2.71 -3.98 -20.94
CA SER A 29 -2.79 -4.42 -22.33
C SER A 29 -3.72 -5.63 -22.47
N GLN A 30 -4.42 -5.73 -23.60
CA GLN A 30 -5.31 -6.86 -23.88
C GLN A 30 -4.61 -8.22 -23.73
N ARG A 31 -3.33 -8.32 -24.13
CA ARG A 31 -2.53 -9.54 -23.94
C ARG A 31 -2.40 -9.94 -22.47
N LEU A 32 -2.08 -8.99 -21.59
CA LEU A 32 -1.91 -9.26 -20.16
C LEU A 32 -3.25 -9.52 -19.48
N GLU A 33 -4.30 -8.86 -19.94
CA GLU A 33 -5.67 -9.09 -19.47
C GLU A 33 -6.15 -10.51 -19.85
N CYS A 34 -6.03 -10.91 -21.12
CA CYS A 34 -6.37 -12.26 -21.55
C CYS A 34 -5.55 -13.34 -20.80
N ALA A 35 -4.26 -13.12 -20.60
CA ALA A 35 -3.40 -14.05 -19.88
C ALA A 35 -3.77 -14.18 -18.39
N ALA A 36 -4.19 -13.09 -17.74
CA ALA A 36 -4.69 -13.16 -16.36
C ALA A 36 -6.05 -13.87 -16.30
N SER A 37 -6.96 -13.51 -17.20
CA SER A 37 -8.30 -14.12 -17.28
C SER A 37 -8.26 -15.62 -17.60
N SER A 38 -7.29 -16.09 -18.39
CA SER A 38 -7.15 -17.53 -18.70
C SER A 38 -6.76 -18.39 -17.49
N VAL A 39 -6.32 -17.77 -16.40
CA VAL A 39 -6.06 -18.42 -15.11
C VAL A 39 -7.01 -17.91 -14.02
N HIS A 40 -8.14 -17.33 -14.42
CA HIS A 40 -9.17 -16.76 -13.53
C HIS A 40 -8.63 -15.71 -12.55
N ALA A 41 -7.62 -14.94 -12.95
CA ALA A 41 -7.00 -13.88 -12.16
C ALA A 41 -7.21 -12.50 -12.80
N MET A 42 -6.92 -11.44 -12.04
CA MET A 42 -7.01 -10.05 -12.49
C MET A 42 -5.67 -9.34 -12.34
N GLN A 43 -5.23 -8.60 -13.35
CA GLN A 43 -4.04 -7.73 -13.24
C GLN A 43 -4.29 -6.60 -12.26
N ILE A 44 -3.37 -6.41 -11.32
CA ILE A 44 -3.48 -5.39 -10.27
C ILE A 44 -2.27 -4.46 -10.24
N ARG A 45 -2.49 -3.28 -9.69
CA ARG A 45 -1.45 -2.26 -9.53
C ARG A 45 -0.92 -2.18 -8.09
N THR A 46 -1.73 -2.61 -7.13
CA THR A 46 -1.47 -2.61 -5.70
C THR A 46 -2.24 -3.74 -5.04
N ALA A 47 -1.80 -4.14 -3.84
CA ALA A 47 -2.46 -5.12 -2.99
C ALA A 47 -2.24 -4.76 -1.51
N SER A 48 -3.12 -5.27 -0.63
CA SER A 48 -2.88 -5.22 0.82
C SER A 48 -2.01 -6.38 1.30
N PHE A 49 -1.36 -6.24 2.44
CA PHE A 49 -0.56 -7.31 3.06
C PHE A 49 -1.34 -8.47 3.70
N VAL A 50 -2.68 -8.47 3.65
CA VAL A 50 -3.50 -9.48 4.33
C VAL A 50 -3.20 -10.91 3.88
N ALA A 51 -3.06 -11.13 2.57
CA ALA A 51 -2.65 -12.42 2.03
C ALA A 51 -2.01 -12.22 0.65
N ILE A 52 -0.68 -12.29 0.64
CA ILE A 52 0.14 -11.97 -0.51
C ILE A 52 1.32 -12.94 -0.61
N LEU A 53 1.63 -13.35 -1.83
CA LEU A 53 2.86 -14.05 -2.17
C LEU A 53 3.69 -13.12 -3.03
N ILE A 54 4.97 -12.94 -2.69
CA ILE A 54 5.89 -12.04 -3.38
C ILE A 54 7.10 -12.84 -3.86
N ASP A 55 7.48 -12.61 -5.11
CA ASP A 55 8.71 -13.17 -5.67
C ASP A 55 9.93 -12.56 -4.99
N THR A 56 10.82 -13.40 -4.45
CA THR A 56 12.03 -12.94 -3.76
C THR A 56 12.95 -12.12 -4.66
N ARG A 57 12.90 -12.30 -5.98
CA ARG A 57 13.67 -11.48 -6.94
C ARG A 57 13.20 -10.03 -6.88
N ALA A 58 11.90 -9.80 -6.84
CA ALA A 58 11.34 -8.44 -6.74
C ALA A 58 11.74 -7.77 -5.42
N ILE A 59 11.86 -8.54 -4.32
CA ILE A 59 12.34 -8.04 -3.03
C ILE A 59 13.84 -7.68 -3.09
N ARG A 60 14.65 -8.51 -3.76
CA ARG A 60 16.09 -8.24 -3.92
C ARG A 60 16.36 -7.04 -4.82
N GLU A 61 15.57 -6.88 -5.88
CA GLU A 61 15.68 -5.78 -6.85
C GLU A 61 15.20 -4.44 -6.24
N ASP A 62 14.05 -4.43 -5.56
CA ASP A 62 13.44 -3.17 -5.10
C ASP A 62 13.63 -2.91 -3.60
N GLY A 63 14.08 -3.88 -2.82
CA GLY A 63 14.24 -3.77 -1.37
C GLY A 63 12.98 -4.13 -0.56
N LEU A 64 12.99 -3.79 0.73
CA LEU A 64 11.93 -4.12 1.68
C LEU A 64 10.83 -3.03 1.71
N PRO A 65 9.68 -3.30 2.36
CA PRO A 65 8.75 -2.24 2.74
C PRO A 65 9.45 -1.21 3.63
N ILE A 66 9.11 0.07 3.47
CA ILE A 66 9.69 1.15 4.26
C ILE A 66 9.11 1.09 5.69
N ALA A 67 9.89 0.62 6.66
CA ALA A 67 9.38 0.37 8.02
C ALA A 67 8.85 1.64 8.70
N ASP A 68 9.41 2.82 8.39
CA ASP A 68 9.01 4.09 9.02
C ASP A 68 7.59 4.54 8.63
N TYR A 69 6.99 3.93 7.60
CA TYR A 69 5.58 4.14 7.28
C TYR A 69 4.68 3.82 8.46
N PHE A 70 5.02 2.82 9.30
CA PHE A 70 4.30 2.47 10.51
C PHE A 70 2.76 2.65 10.40
N LEU A 71 2.08 1.58 9.98
CA LEU A 71 0.63 1.50 9.81
C LEU A 71 0.06 2.45 8.73
N TRP A 72 -0.53 1.82 7.69
CA TRP A 72 -1.24 2.40 6.54
C TRP A 72 -0.34 2.92 5.42
N ASN A 73 -0.74 2.63 4.18
CA ASN A 73 -0.07 2.99 2.92
C ASN A 73 1.32 2.34 2.73
N ASP A 74 1.82 1.56 3.70
CA ASP A 74 3.01 0.73 3.57
C ASP A 74 2.79 -0.38 2.52
N ASP A 75 1.66 -1.06 2.60
CA ASP A 75 1.24 -2.04 1.62
C ASP A 75 1.01 -1.44 0.24
N PHE A 76 0.32 -0.30 0.17
CA PHE A 76 0.06 0.43 -1.07
C PHE A 76 1.36 0.88 -1.73
N GLU A 77 2.27 1.53 -0.99
CA GLU A 77 3.56 1.98 -1.50
C GLU A 77 4.38 0.80 -2.01
N TYR A 78 4.55 -0.22 -1.16
CA TYR A 78 5.44 -1.33 -1.45
C TYR A 78 4.96 -2.12 -2.67
N THR A 79 3.68 -2.50 -2.68
CA THR A 79 3.14 -3.27 -3.80
C THR A 79 3.03 -2.44 -5.07
N ALA A 80 2.77 -1.13 -4.98
CA ALA A 80 2.87 -0.25 -6.13
C ALA A 80 4.30 -0.17 -6.66
N ARG A 81 5.32 -0.12 -5.79
CA ARG A 81 6.72 -0.10 -6.21
C ARG A 81 7.09 -1.38 -6.95
N LEU A 82 6.85 -2.53 -6.34
CA LEU A 82 7.10 -3.85 -6.93
C LEU A 82 6.40 -4.04 -8.30
N LEU A 83 5.17 -3.54 -8.42
CA LEU A 83 4.32 -3.73 -9.60
C LEU A 83 4.43 -2.62 -10.64
N ARG A 84 5.31 -1.63 -10.45
CA ARG A 84 5.47 -0.52 -11.41
C ARG A 84 5.78 -1.07 -12.81
N HIS A 85 6.71 -2.01 -12.89
CA HIS A 85 7.18 -2.61 -14.14
C HIS A 85 6.96 -4.14 -14.20
N ARG A 86 6.37 -4.74 -13.17
CA ARG A 86 6.14 -6.19 -13.09
C ARG A 86 4.65 -6.55 -13.12
N ILE A 87 4.39 -7.84 -13.34
CA ILE A 87 3.04 -8.43 -13.34
C ILE A 87 2.61 -8.72 -11.89
N GLY A 88 1.44 -8.23 -11.51
CA GLY A 88 0.78 -8.57 -10.26
C GLY A 88 -0.61 -9.12 -10.52
N LEU A 89 -1.01 -10.18 -9.83
CA LEU A 89 -2.30 -10.83 -10.03
C LEU A 89 -3.10 -10.90 -8.73
N TYR A 90 -4.38 -10.60 -8.83
CA TYR A 90 -5.38 -10.96 -7.82
C TYR A 90 -6.03 -12.28 -8.20
N VAL A 91 -6.03 -13.25 -7.29
CA VAL A 91 -6.49 -14.62 -7.51
C VAL A 91 -7.73 -14.87 -6.64
N PRO A 92 -8.95 -14.66 -7.15
CA PRO A 92 -10.17 -14.71 -6.36
C PRO A 92 -10.52 -16.11 -5.83
N SER A 93 -9.97 -17.17 -6.44
CA SER A 93 -10.14 -18.56 -5.98
C SER A 93 -9.26 -18.91 -4.79
N ALA A 94 -8.19 -18.15 -4.53
CA ALA A 94 -7.38 -18.28 -3.32
C ALA A 94 -8.00 -17.42 -2.22
N ILE A 95 -8.56 -18.05 -1.20
CA ILE A 95 -9.38 -17.38 -0.19
C ILE A 95 -8.73 -17.52 1.19
N VAL A 96 -8.65 -16.41 1.91
CA VAL A 96 -8.30 -16.36 3.34
C VAL A 96 -9.42 -15.70 4.13
N GLU A 97 -9.51 -16.03 5.42
CA GLU A 97 -10.36 -15.29 6.36
C GLU A 97 -9.54 -14.16 7.02
N HIS A 98 -10.10 -12.94 7.06
CA HIS A 98 -9.52 -11.76 7.67
C HIS A 98 -10.44 -11.24 8.78
N CYS A 99 -10.12 -11.60 10.03
CA CYS A 99 -10.94 -11.34 11.21
C CYS A 99 -10.78 -9.90 11.75
N THR A 100 -11.26 -8.92 11.00
CA THR A 100 -11.33 -7.53 11.46
C THR A 100 -12.51 -7.32 12.42
N LYS A 101 -12.36 -6.39 13.37
CA LYS A 101 -13.42 -6.07 14.35
C LYS A 101 -14.71 -5.57 13.68
N VAL A 102 -14.58 -4.85 12.56
CA VAL A 102 -15.70 -4.25 11.82
C VAL A 102 -15.55 -4.55 10.35
N PHE A 103 -16.67 -4.84 9.68
CA PHE A 103 -16.75 -4.84 8.23
C PHE A 103 -16.72 -3.39 7.72
N GLY A 104 -15.51 -2.87 7.63
CA GLY A 104 -15.24 -1.47 7.32
C GLY A 104 -14.67 -1.28 5.93
N ASN A 105 -14.80 -0.06 5.44
CA ASN A 105 -14.01 0.43 4.31
C ASN A 105 -13.14 1.61 4.79
N SER A 106 -12.43 2.23 3.87
CA SER A 106 -11.54 3.35 4.18
C SER A 106 -12.25 4.65 4.61
N THR A 107 -13.58 4.68 4.73
CA THR A 107 -14.34 5.89 5.12
C THR A 107 -14.72 5.94 6.60
N ALA A 108 -14.38 4.92 7.39
CA ALA A 108 -14.53 4.98 8.84
C ALA A 108 -13.66 6.09 9.45
N ASP A 109 -14.09 6.66 10.60
CA ASP A 109 -13.32 7.71 11.29
C ASP A 109 -11.93 7.17 11.67
N PRO A 110 -10.85 7.71 11.10
CA PRO A 110 -9.50 7.23 11.35
C PRO A 110 -9.00 7.54 12.77
N GLY A 111 -9.58 8.53 13.45
CA GLY A 111 -9.08 9.04 14.72
C GLY A 111 -7.61 9.48 14.62
N PRO A 112 -6.77 9.18 15.62
CA PRO A 112 -5.34 9.55 15.62
C PRO A 112 -4.56 9.02 14.42
N ARG A 113 -5.00 7.91 13.81
CA ARG A 113 -4.35 7.29 12.64
C ARG A 113 -4.40 8.18 11.40
N PHE A 114 -5.23 9.22 11.39
CA PHE A 114 -5.26 10.17 10.28
C PHE A 114 -3.92 10.88 10.09
N LEU A 115 -3.13 11.04 11.16
CA LEU A 115 -1.77 11.55 11.06
C LEU A 115 -0.93 10.69 10.10
N ASN A 116 -0.95 9.37 10.28
CA ASN A 116 -0.19 8.43 9.44
C ASN A 116 -0.73 8.40 8.00
N GLU A 117 -2.05 8.43 7.81
CA GLU A 117 -2.64 8.56 6.46
C GLU A 117 -2.08 9.78 5.72
N VAL A 118 -2.02 10.94 6.40
CA VAL A 118 -1.53 12.19 5.80
C VAL A 118 -0.03 12.14 5.54
N ARG A 119 0.75 11.80 6.56
CA ARG A 119 2.22 11.70 6.49
C ARG A 119 2.66 10.73 5.40
N ASN A 120 2.14 9.52 5.43
CA ASN A 120 2.59 8.44 4.54
C ASN A 120 2.20 8.72 3.09
N LYS A 121 1.04 9.31 2.84
CA LYS A 121 0.68 9.71 1.47
C LYS A 121 1.52 10.86 0.93
N ILE A 122 1.94 11.79 1.78
CA ILE A 122 2.92 12.80 1.37
C ILE A 122 4.21 12.10 0.91
N TRP A 123 4.69 11.10 1.64
CA TRP A 123 5.85 10.31 1.23
C TRP A 123 5.61 9.55 -0.09
N VAL A 124 4.47 8.89 -0.26
CA VAL A 124 4.11 8.20 -1.51
C VAL A 124 4.16 9.15 -2.71
N PHE A 125 3.56 10.33 -2.59
CA PHE A 125 3.46 11.25 -3.72
C PHE A 125 4.74 12.05 -3.96
N SER A 126 5.51 12.39 -2.92
CA SER A 126 6.69 13.24 -3.05
C SER A 126 8.03 12.51 -3.11
N ARG A 127 8.17 11.35 -2.46
CA ARG A 127 9.46 10.64 -2.29
C ARG A 127 9.50 9.25 -2.90
N SER A 128 8.36 8.55 -2.95
CA SER A 128 8.33 7.21 -3.50
C SER A 128 8.37 7.21 -5.03
N GLU A 129 9.06 6.22 -5.56
CA GLU A 129 9.09 5.88 -6.99
C GLU A 129 7.96 4.93 -7.39
N ALA A 130 7.06 4.58 -6.46
CA ALA A 130 6.01 3.60 -6.69
C ALA A 130 5.01 3.99 -7.77
N LEU A 131 4.84 5.28 -8.04
CA LEU A 131 3.83 5.83 -8.95
C LEU A 131 4.47 6.70 -10.04
N SER A 132 3.95 6.60 -11.26
CA SER A 132 4.26 7.54 -12.34
C SER A 132 3.74 8.95 -12.03
N PRO A 133 4.27 10.00 -12.68
CA PRO A 133 3.77 11.37 -12.48
C PRO A 133 2.26 11.51 -12.70
N LEU A 134 1.69 10.81 -13.68
CA LEU A 134 0.26 10.81 -13.94
C LEU A 134 -0.54 10.14 -12.82
N GLU A 135 -0.08 8.97 -12.34
CA GLU A 135 -0.70 8.28 -11.20
C GLU A 135 -0.62 9.14 -9.92
N LYS A 136 0.49 9.85 -9.70
CA LYS A 136 0.66 10.80 -8.58
C LYS A 136 -0.37 11.92 -8.65
N THR A 137 -0.59 12.52 -9.81
CA THR A 137 -1.61 13.56 -9.99
C THR A 137 -3.02 13.02 -9.75
N LEU A 138 -3.36 11.87 -10.33
CA LEU A 138 -4.69 11.27 -10.20
C LEU A 138 -5.00 10.83 -8.75
N TYR A 139 -4.12 10.03 -8.15
CA TYR A 139 -4.32 9.51 -6.80
C TYR A 139 -4.10 10.59 -5.73
N GLY A 140 -3.18 11.53 -5.98
CA GLY A 140 -2.97 12.71 -5.15
C GLY A 140 -4.19 13.61 -5.11
N GLY A 141 -4.73 13.99 -6.28
CA GLY A 141 -5.94 14.79 -6.37
C GLY A 141 -7.13 14.14 -5.67
N LYS A 142 -7.36 12.84 -5.91
CA LYS A 142 -8.41 12.08 -5.22
C LYS A 142 -8.19 12.01 -3.70
N THR A 143 -6.94 11.92 -3.26
CA THR A 143 -6.59 11.93 -1.82
C THR A 143 -6.91 13.28 -1.20
N VAL A 144 -6.54 14.39 -1.83
CA VAL A 144 -6.83 15.75 -1.32
C VAL A 144 -8.34 15.97 -1.18
N LEU A 145 -9.12 15.59 -2.21
CA LEU A 145 -10.57 15.67 -2.16
C LEU A 145 -11.15 14.85 -1.01
N ARG A 146 -10.63 13.62 -0.81
CA ARG A 146 -11.06 12.75 0.29
C ARG A 146 -10.71 13.34 1.65
N TRP A 147 -9.51 13.87 1.84
CA TRP A 147 -9.13 14.53 3.09
C TRP A 147 -10.01 15.74 3.39
N GLY A 148 -10.32 16.56 2.39
CA GLY A 148 -11.27 17.67 2.51
C GLY A 148 -12.65 17.17 2.96
N ALA A 149 -13.18 16.14 2.32
CA ALA A 149 -14.46 15.54 2.70
C ALA A 149 -14.44 14.99 4.14
N MET A 150 -13.37 14.28 4.54
CA MET A 150 -13.21 13.77 5.90
C MET A 150 -13.15 14.88 6.95
N LEU A 151 -12.46 15.99 6.66
CA LEU A 151 -12.39 17.16 7.54
C LEU A 151 -13.77 17.83 7.71
N VAL A 152 -14.54 17.95 6.62
CA VAL A 152 -15.88 18.56 6.66
C VAL A 152 -16.87 17.67 7.41
N GLN A 153 -16.83 16.36 7.18
CA GLN A 153 -17.78 15.38 7.74
C GLN A 153 -17.47 14.97 9.18
N SER A 154 -16.24 15.18 9.67
CA SER A 154 -15.87 14.77 11.04
C SER A 154 -16.65 15.54 12.10
N ALA A 155 -17.21 14.82 13.07
CA ALA A 155 -17.83 15.39 14.26
C ALA A 155 -16.83 16.17 15.14
N SER A 156 -15.53 15.83 15.06
CA SER A 156 -14.44 16.44 15.84
C SER A 156 -13.42 17.15 14.95
N ARG A 157 -13.87 18.14 14.17
CA ARG A 157 -13.05 18.87 13.18
C ARG A 157 -11.73 19.40 13.74
N GLY A 158 -11.72 19.93 14.96
CA GLY A 158 -10.50 20.45 15.59
C GLY A 158 -9.42 19.38 15.81
N LYS A 159 -9.82 18.16 16.24
CA LYS A 159 -8.90 17.03 16.39
C LYS A 159 -8.40 16.55 15.03
N MET A 160 -9.29 16.41 14.05
CA MET A 160 -8.91 16.01 12.70
C MET A 160 -7.95 16.99 12.03
N LEU A 161 -8.19 18.30 12.19
CA LEU A 161 -7.29 19.34 11.68
C LEU A 161 -5.92 19.30 12.40
N LYS A 162 -5.89 19.02 13.70
CA LYS A 162 -4.64 18.81 14.44
C LYS A 162 -3.86 17.63 13.87
N TYR A 163 -4.50 16.46 13.69
CA TYR A 163 -3.84 15.28 13.10
C TYR A 163 -3.37 15.53 11.67
N PHE A 164 -4.16 16.24 10.88
CA PHE A 164 -3.79 16.66 9.53
C PHE A 164 -2.51 17.51 9.54
N ARG A 165 -2.47 18.58 10.34
CA ARG A 165 -1.29 19.46 10.44
C ARG A 165 -0.06 18.71 10.91
N GLN A 166 -0.20 17.85 11.92
CA GLN A 166 0.90 17.02 12.41
C GLN A 166 1.41 16.06 11.33
N GLY A 167 0.49 15.41 10.59
CA GLY A 167 0.85 14.52 9.48
C GLY A 167 1.58 15.26 8.37
N VAL A 168 1.13 16.47 8.01
CA VAL A 168 1.84 17.34 7.05
C VAL A 168 3.24 17.66 7.54
N MET A 169 3.38 18.15 8.78
CA MET A 169 4.69 18.52 9.34
C MET A 169 5.67 17.35 9.36
N GLN A 170 5.22 16.16 9.75
CA GLN A 170 6.07 14.96 9.73
C GLN A 170 6.36 14.46 8.31
N GLY A 171 5.44 14.66 7.37
CA GLY A 171 5.60 14.25 5.97
C GLY A 171 6.60 15.09 5.19
N ILE A 172 7.01 16.25 5.69
CA ILE A 172 8.01 17.12 5.04
C ILE A 172 9.39 16.47 5.03
N LEU A 173 9.77 15.81 6.12
CA LEU A 173 11.02 15.07 6.20
C LEU A 173 10.85 13.70 5.53
N PRO A 174 11.88 13.15 4.88
CA PRO A 174 11.81 11.79 4.36
C PRO A 174 11.58 10.78 5.50
N PRO A 175 10.98 9.61 5.20
CA PRO A 175 10.95 8.50 6.14
C PRO A 175 12.38 8.10 6.51
N ARG A 176 12.59 7.65 7.74
CA ARG A 176 13.86 7.05 8.16
C ARG A 176 14.15 5.78 7.35
N PRO A 177 15.42 5.51 7.03
CA PRO A 177 15.82 4.25 6.43
C PRO A 177 15.33 3.03 7.23
N THR A 178 14.90 1.96 6.54
CA THR A 178 14.41 0.74 7.19
C THR A 178 15.48 0.11 8.11
N GLU A 179 16.75 0.19 7.73
CA GLU A 179 17.90 -0.23 8.54
C GLU A 179 17.99 0.50 9.89
N ASP A 180 17.72 1.81 9.92
CA ASP A 180 17.73 2.60 11.16
C ASP A 180 16.51 2.29 12.05
N VAL A 181 15.35 2.08 11.43
CA VAL A 181 14.10 1.77 12.17
C VAL A 181 14.18 0.40 12.85
N LEU A 182 14.84 -0.56 12.21
CA LEU A 182 14.91 -1.95 12.66
C LEU A 182 16.27 -2.33 13.29
N ALA A 183 17.15 -1.36 13.53
CA ALA A 183 18.51 -1.56 14.02
C ALA A 183 18.58 -2.39 15.31
N ASP A 184 17.63 -2.18 16.23
CA ASP A 184 17.59 -2.84 17.55
C ASP A 184 16.70 -4.11 17.56
N THR A 185 16.47 -4.72 16.39
CA THR A 185 15.63 -5.91 16.26
C THR A 185 16.45 -7.15 15.86
N PRO A 186 15.96 -8.37 16.10
CA PRO A 186 16.67 -9.60 15.72
C PRO A 186 16.95 -9.73 14.21
N VAL A 187 16.27 -8.95 13.36
CA VAL A 187 16.40 -9.00 11.89
C VAL A 187 17.31 -7.91 11.33
N ALA A 188 17.96 -7.09 12.16
CA ALA A 188 18.74 -5.94 11.72
C ALA A 188 19.80 -6.28 10.65
N LEU A 189 20.57 -7.35 10.86
CA LEU A 189 21.60 -7.79 9.91
C LEU A 189 21.00 -8.28 8.59
N ASP A 190 19.85 -8.95 8.63
CA ASP A 190 19.16 -9.43 7.44
C ASP A 190 18.61 -8.26 6.62
N VAL A 191 18.07 -7.24 7.30
CA VAL A 191 17.59 -5.99 6.67
C VAL A 191 18.73 -5.28 5.93
N VAL A 192 19.86 -5.07 6.59
CA VAL A 192 21.04 -4.42 5.96
C VAL A 192 21.51 -5.19 4.74
N ARG A 193 21.51 -6.53 4.80
CA ARG A 193 21.91 -7.37 3.65
C ARG A 193 20.96 -7.20 2.47
N VAL A 194 19.65 -7.30 2.70
CA VAL A 194 18.64 -7.21 1.62
C VAL A 194 18.59 -5.81 1.02
N GLU A 195 18.59 -4.76 1.85
CA GLU A 195 18.63 -3.37 1.38
C GLU A 195 19.92 -3.05 0.62
N GLY A 196 21.04 -3.64 1.05
CA GLY A 196 22.33 -3.51 0.35
C GLY A 196 22.34 -4.20 -1.02
N GLU A 197 21.61 -5.31 -1.20
CA GLU A 197 21.42 -5.97 -2.50
C GLU A 197 20.63 -5.07 -3.46
N ALA A 198 19.50 -4.52 -3.02
CA ALA A 198 18.64 -3.67 -3.83
C ALA A 198 19.31 -2.39 -4.33
N ARG A 199 20.19 -1.78 -3.53
CA ARG A 199 20.91 -0.55 -3.92
C ARG A 199 21.97 -0.77 -5.02
N ARG A 200 22.34 -2.02 -5.31
CA ARG A 200 23.41 -2.36 -6.27
C ARG A 200 22.90 -2.66 -7.68
N GLU A 201 21.60 -2.85 -7.84
CA GLU A 201 20.93 -3.13 -9.13
C GLU A 201 20.36 -1.87 -9.77
#